data_AF-B0RUD5-F1
#
_entry.id   AF-B0RUD5-F1
#
_cell.length_a   1.000
_cell.length_b   1.000
_cell.length_c   1.000
_cell.angle_alpha   90.00
_cell.angle_beta   90.00
_cell.angle_gamma   90.00
#
_symmetry.space_group_name_H-M   'P 1'
#
loop_
_entity.id
_entity.type
_entity.pdbx_description
1 polymer ?
#
loop_
_entity_poly.entity_id
_entity_poly.type
_entity_poly.pdbx_seq_one_letter_code
_entity_poly.pdbx_strand_id
1 'polypeptide(L)'
;MTTPAPPLATAPLAAALRTPRPVPLYLVDASLYVFRAWHSIPDEFQDAQGWPTNAVHGFARFLLDLLERERPQHITIAFDEALDSCFRHAIYPAYKGNREPAPDALRRQFAHCKALCAALGLSVLAHREYEADDLIGSALHSARARGLRGIIVSADKDLSQLLFEHDEQWDYARNVRWGMDGVKARHGVHAHQMADYLALCGDAIDNIPGITGIGAKSAAVLLAHFGSLDALLERLDELPFLRLRGAAQMALRLREQREHALLWRQLTTIALDAPLELTESGFTRAPADTDMLTGLCDSLRFGPLTRRRLLAASGGAVLPPPPATLSQGPFP
;
A
#
# COMPACT_ATOMS: atom_id res chain seq x y z
N MET A 1 34.11 66.67 11.72
CA MET A 1 32.72 66.18 11.70
C MET A 1 32.69 64.93 10.84
N THR A 2 32.77 63.76 11.47
CA THR A 2 32.65 62.45 10.81
C THR A 2 32.02 61.52 11.84
N THR A 3 30.72 61.33 11.71
CA THR A 3 29.89 60.43 12.51
C THR A 3 30.28 58.98 12.17
N PRO A 4 30.56 58.09 13.14
CA PRO A 4 30.74 56.68 12.84
C PRO A 4 29.37 56.04 12.58
N ALA A 5 29.32 55.19 11.55
CA ALA A 5 28.14 54.41 11.16
C ALA A 5 27.74 53.39 12.25
N PRO A 6 26.44 53.09 12.42
CA PRO A 6 26.01 52.09 13.39
C PRO A 6 26.36 50.68 12.90
N PRO A 7 26.62 49.73 13.80
CA PRO A 7 26.89 48.34 13.42
C PRO A 7 25.61 47.70 12.88
N LEU A 8 25.75 46.95 11.78
CA LEU A 8 24.72 46.11 11.19
C LEU A 8 24.26 45.06 12.20
N ALA A 9 22.98 45.11 12.57
CA ALA A 9 22.34 44.08 13.37
C ALA A 9 22.31 42.76 12.58
N THR A 10 23.08 41.78 13.01
CA THR A 10 22.95 40.40 12.55
C THR A 10 21.65 39.82 13.13
N ALA A 11 20.65 39.61 12.28
CA ALA A 11 19.49 38.80 12.62
C ALA A 11 19.93 37.36 12.95
N PRO A 12 19.35 36.68 13.96
CA PRO A 12 19.68 35.29 14.22
C PRO A 12 19.09 34.43 13.09
N LEU A 13 19.96 33.72 12.37
CA LEU A 13 19.57 32.64 11.47
C LEU A 13 19.07 31.47 12.33
N ALA A 14 17.82 31.56 12.80
CA ALA A 14 17.08 30.40 13.27
C ALA A 14 16.73 29.55 12.05
N ALA A 15 17.73 28.87 11.49
CA ALA A 15 17.49 27.69 10.68
C ALA A 15 16.87 26.67 11.62
N ALA A 16 15.53 26.59 11.62
CA ALA A 16 14.80 25.53 12.28
C ALA A 16 15.49 24.21 11.93
N LEU A 17 16.03 23.53 12.94
CA LEU A 17 16.64 22.22 12.82
C LEU A 17 15.56 21.28 12.27
N ARG A 18 15.45 21.18 10.94
CA ARG A 18 14.63 20.17 10.29
C ARG A 18 15.30 18.85 10.63
N THR A 19 14.68 18.08 11.51
CA THR A 19 15.07 16.70 11.75
C THR A 19 15.18 16.00 10.39
N PRO A 20 16.30 15.31 10.12
CA PRO A 20 16.45 14.60 8.85
C PRO A 20 15.31 13.59 8.73
N ARG A 21 14.60 13.58 7.60
CA ARG A 21 13.52 12.61 7.37
C ARG A 21 14.11 11.20 7.41
N PRO A 22 13.44 10.24 8.07
CA PRO A 22 13.87 8.85 8.08
C PRO A 22 14.07 8.28 6.68
N VAL A 23 14.96 7.31 6.56
CA VAL A 23 15.24 6.60 5.29
C VAL A 23 13.98 5.83 4.87
N PRO A 24 13.54 5.92 3.59
CA PRO A 24 12.34 5.24 3.15
C PRO A 24 12.56 3.74 2.92
N LEU A 25 11.58 2.95 3.35
CA LEU A 25 11.29 1.59 2.90
C LEU A 25 10.08 1.63 1.95
N TYR A 26 10.29 1.20 0.71
CA TYR A 26 9.19 1.05 -0.25
C TYR A 26 8.50 -0.30 -0.02
N LEU A 27 7.20 -0.26 0.26
CA LEU A 27 6.35 -1.43 0.48
C LEU A 27 5.38 -1.51 -0.68
N VAL A 28 5.60 -2.44 -1.61
CA VAL A 28 4.81 -2.56 -2.83
C VAL A 28 3.75 -3.63 -2.66
N ASP A 29 2.48 -3.23 -2.77
CA ASP A 29 1.36 -4.15 -2.98
C ASP A 29 1.39 -4.60 -4.44
N ALA A 30 2.03 -5.74 -4.70
CA ALA A 30 2.22 -6.22 -6.06
C ALA A 30 0.95 -6.83 -6.64
N SER A 31 0.11 -7.45 -5.81
CA SER A 31 -1.17 -8.04 -6.23
C SER A 31 -1.99 -7.04 -7.03
N LEU A 32 -2.14 -5.81 -6.53
CA LEU A 32 -2.88 -4.74 -7.20
C LEU A 32 -2.37 -4.47 -8.62
N TYR A 33 -1.05 -4.44 -8.83
CA TYR A 33 -0.47 -4.18 -10.15
C TYR A 33 -0.52 -5.40 -11.08
N VAL A 34 -0.41 -6.62 -10.54
CA VAL A 34 -0.58 -7.87 -11.30
C VAL A 34 -2.03 -7.98 -11.80
N PHE A 35 -3.03 -7.81 -10.93
CA PHE A 35 -4.44 -7.83 -11.31
C PHE A 35 -4.78 -6.72 -12.32
N ARG A 36 -4.27 -5.50 -12.10
CA ARG A 36 -4.46 -4.41 -13.07
C ARG A 36 -3.90 -4.78 -14.45
N ALA A 37 -2.71 -5.34 -14.52
CA ALA A 37 -2.10 -5.76 -15.77
C ALA A 37 -2.89 -6.90 -16.44
N TRP A 38 -3.34 -7.89 -15.66
CA TRP A 38 -4.18 -9.00 -16.12
C TRP A 38 -5.45 -8.52 -16.83
N HIS A 39 -6.14 -7.53 -16.28
CA HIS A 39 -7.39 -7.02 -16.85
C HIS A 39 -7.22 -5.96 -17.95
N SER A 40 -6.10 -5.24 -17.98
CA SER A 40 -5.91 -4.09 -18.89
C SER A 40 -5.02 -4.37 -20.10
N ILE A 41 -4.26 -5.47 -20.09
CA ILE A 41 -3.35 -5.83 -21.17
C ILE A 41 -3.90 -7.07 -21.89
N PRO A 42 -4.07 -7.03 -23.23
CA PRO A 42 -4.46 -8.20 -24.01
C PRO A 42 -3.54 -9.41 -23.77
N ASP A 43 -4.09 -10.61 -23.83
CA ASP A 43 -3.40 -11.89 -23.59
C ASP A 43 -2.54 -12.38 -24.77
N GLU A 44 -2.21 -11.47 -25.69
CA GLU A 44 -1.37 -11.74 -26.87
C GLU A 44 0.08 -12.13 -26.52
N PHE A 45 0.56 -11.71 -25.35
CA PHE A 45 1.89 -12.09 -24.86
C PHE A 45 1.87 -13.52 -24.34
N GLN A 46 2.68 -14.39 -24.94
CA GLN A 46 2.80 -15.79 -24.54
C GLN A 46 4.23 -16.18 -24.18
N ASP A 47 4.39 -17.07 -23.20
CA ASP A 47 5.67 -17.67 -22.84
C ASP A 47 6.17 -18.67 -23.91
N ALA A 48 7.34 -19.26 -23.66
CA ALA A 48 7.94 -20.27 -24.51
C ALA A 48 7.06 -21.52 -24.71
N GLN A 49 6.11 -21.79 -23.80
CA GLN A 49 5.19 -22.92 -23.81
C GLN A 49 3.77 -22.54 -24.29
N GLY A 50 3.55 -21.29 -24.70
CA GLY A 50 2.25 -20.81 -25.21
C GLY A 50 1.27 -20.33 -24.15
N TRP A 51 1.68 -20.20 -22.88
CA TRP A 51 0.82 -19.66 -21.82
C TRP A 51 0.82 -18.12 -21.82
N PRO A 52 -0.31 -17.47 -21.50
CA PRO A 52 -0.39 -16.01 -21.42
C PRO A 52 0.53 -15.44 -20.33
N THR A 53 1.15 -14.30 -20.64
CA THR A 53 2.12 -13.57 -19.78
C THR A 53 1.83 -12.08 -19.68
N ASN A 54 0.67 -11.62 -20.16
CA ASN A 54 0.24 -10.22 -20.18
C ASN A 54 0.39 -9.50 -18.82
N ALA A 55 -0.02 -10.14 -17.72
CA ALA A 55 0.13 -9.60 -16.38
C ALA A 55 1.60 -9.48 -15.96
N VAL A 56 2.44 -10.46 -16.29
CA VAL A 56 3.89 -10.43 -16.01
C VAL A 56 4.56 -9.29 -16.77
N HIS A 57 4.22 -9.08 -18.05
CA HIS A 57 4.75 -7.97 -18.86
C HIS A 57 4.31 -6.61 -18.34
N GLY A 58 3.04 -6.47 -17.93
CA GLY A 58 2.55 -5.23 -17.33
C GLY A 58 3.20 -4.93 -15.98
N PHE A 59 3.29 -5.94 -15.11
CA PHE A 59 3.93 -5.81 -13.80
C PHE A 59 5.42 -5.46 -13.93
N ALA A 60 6.15 -6.12 -14.84
CA ALA A 60 7.56 -5.83 -15.08
C ALA A 60 7.79 -4.37 -15.50
N ARG A 61 6.91 -3.81 -16.34
CA ARG A 61 6.98 -2.38 -16.73
C ARG A 61 6.80 -1.46 -15.53
N PHE A 62 5.77 -1.69 -14.72
CA PHE A 62 5.54 -0.93 -13.49
C PHE A 62 6.75 -1.01 -12.55
N LEU A 63 7.25 -2.21 -12.30
CA LEU A 63 8.36 -2.44 -11.38
C LEU A 63 9.64 -1.74 -11.87
N LEU A 64 9.96 -1.86 -13.16
CA LEU A 64 11.09 -1.15 -13.76
C LEU A 64 10.96 0.37 -13.64
N ASP A 65 9.79 0.91 -13.96
CA ASP A 65 9.56 2.35 -13.86
C ASP A 65 9.76 2.85 -12.41
N LEU A 66 9.27 2.08 -11.42
CA LEU A 66 9.46 2.37 -10.00
C LEU A 66 10.95 2.33 -9.60
N LEU A 67 11.66 1.26 -9.97
CA LEU A 67 13.08 1.07 -9.64
C LEU A 67 13.98 2.15 -10.29
N GLU A 68 13.71 2.51 -11.54
CA GLU A 68 14.50 3.50 -12.27
C GLU A 68 14.28 4.92 -11.74
N ARG A 69 13.02 5.24 -11.39
CA ARG A 69 12.62 6.57 -10.90
C ARG A 69 13.05 6.81 -9.46
N GLU A 70 12.77 5.88 -8.56
CA GLU A 70 12.96 6.10 -7.12
C GLU A 70 14.28 5.51 -6.59
N ARG A 71 14.91 4.58 -7.34
CA ARG A 71 16.18 3.91 -6.99
C ARG A 71 16.23 3.47 -5.52
N PRO A 72 15.26 2.69 -5.05
CA PRO A 72 15.11 2.39 -3.63
C PRO A 72 16.26 1.50 -3.14
N GLN A 73 16.86 1.89 -2.00
CA GLN A 73 17.81 1.05 -1.27
C GLN A 73 17.11 -0.01 -0.42
N HIS A 74 15.96 0.35 0.14
CA HIS A 74 15.11 -0.56 0.91
C HIS A 74 13.77 -0.72 0.20
N ILE A 75 13.45 -1.96 -0.18
CA ILE A 75 12.23 -2.27 -0.92
C ILE A 75 11.78 -3.70 -0.65
N THR A 76 10.48 -3.85 -0.47
CA THR A 76 9.82 -5.14 -0.27
C THR A 76 8.56 -5.21 -1.12
N ILE A 77 8.33 -6.36 -1.72
CA ILE A 77 7.24 -6.63 -2.64
C ILE A 77 6.33 -7.70 -2.03
N ALA A 78 5.10 -7.33 -1.67
CA ALA A 78 4.12 -8.22 -1.07
C ALA A 78 3.14 -8.76 -2.13
N PHE A 79 2.87 -10.06 -2.08
CA PHE A 79 1.93 -10.76 -2.95
C PHE A 79 0.91 -11.53 -2.12
N ASP A 80 -0.33 -11.57 -2.61
CA ASP A 80 -1.32 -12.53 -2.15
C ASP A 80 -1.00 -13.90 -2.74
N GLU A 81 -0.54 -14.80 -1.88
CA GLU A 81 -0.38 -16.21 -2.25
C GLU A 81 -1.65 -17.01 -1.95
N ALA A 82 -2.37 -16.60 -0.91
CA ALA A 82 -3.61 -17.18 -0.46
C ALA A 82 -4.82 -16.65 -1.27
N LEU A 83 -4.77 -16.80 -2.60
CA LEU A 83 -5.75 -16.21 -3.52
C LEU A 83 -7.21 -16.68 -3.28
N ASP A 84 -7.40 -17.82 -2.62
CA ASP A 84 -8.73 -18.41 -2.39
C ASP A 84 -9.14 -18.45 -0.91
N SER A 85 -8.21 -18.32 0.03
CA SER A 85 -8.50 -18.42 1.46
C SER A 85 -7.34 -17.87 2.28
N CYS A 86 -7.67 -17.09 3.32
CA CYS A 86 -6.74 -16.49 4.28
C CYS A 86 -7.31 -16.65 5.69
N PHE A 87 -6.57 -16.24 6.73
CA PHE A 87 -7.00 -16.40 8.13
C PHE A 87 -8.37 -15.73 8.42
N ARG A 88 -8.74 -14.68 7.69
CA ARG A 88 -10.05 -14.02 7.80
C ARG A 88 -11.21 -14.94 7.41
N HIS A 89 -11.01 -15.94 6.54
CA HIS A 89 -12.05 -16.90 6.18
C HIS A 89 -12.41 -17.83 7.34
N ALA A 90 -11.46 -18.10 8.25
CA ALA A 90 -11.75 -18.83 9.49
C ALA A 90 -12.58 -17.99 10.47
N ILE A 91 -12.49 -16.66 10.40
CA ILE A 91 -13.25 -15.71 11.22
C ILE A 91 -14.66 -15.49 10.62
N TYR A 92 -14.73 -15.27 9.30
CA TYR A 92 -15.97 -15.01 8.57
C TYR A 92 -15.92 -15.66 7.19
N PRO A 93 -16.57 -16.83 6.98
CA PRO A 93 -16.47 -17.60 5.74
C PRO A 93 -16.94 -16.87 4.47
N ALA A 94 -17.77 -15.84 4.59
CA ALA A 94 -18.23 -15.05 3.44
C ALA A 94 -17.30 -13.88 3.09
N TYR A 95 -16.23 -13.64 3.85
CA TYR A 95 -15.21 -12.62 3.53
C TYR A 95 -14.66 -12.85 2.13
N LYS A 96 -14.65 -11.82 1.28
CA LYS A 96 -14.26 -11.90 -0.14
C LYS A 96 -14.95 -13.01 -0.96
N GLY A 97 -16.03 -13.60 -0.44
CA GLY A 97 -16.75 -14.72 -1.08
C GLY A 97 -17.50 -14.35 -2.36
N ASN A 98 -17.53 -13.05 -2.70
CA ASN A 98 -18.02 -12.52 -3.97
C ASN A 98 -16.96 -12.50 -5.08
N ARG A 99 -15.72 -12.90 -4.81
CA ARG A 99 -14.63 -12.96 -5.80
C ARG A 99 -14.61 -14.31 -6.51
N GLU A 100 -14.41 -14.29 -7.83
CA GLU A 100 -14.23 -15.52 -8.60
C GLU A 100 -12.84 -16.13 -8.32
N PRO A 101 -12.71 -17.47 -8.28
CA PRO A 101 -11.41 -18.11 -8.12
C PRO A 101 -10.43 -17.70 -9.22
N ALA A 102 -9.17 -17.44 -8.85
CA ALA A 102 -8.15 -17.05 -9.81
C ALA A 102 -7.89 -18.20 -10.83
N PRO A 103 -7.99 -17.96 -12.15
CA PRO A 103 -7.67 -18.95 -13.16
C PRO A 103 -6.21 -19.42 -13.07
N ASP A 104 -5.93 -20.66 -13.49
CA ASP A 104 -4.56 -21.23 -13.45
C ASP A 104 -3.54 -20.38 -14.20
N ALA A 105 -3.95 -19.78 -15.32
CA ALA A 105 -3.13 -18.85 -16.09
C ALA A 105 -2.67 -17.66 -15.24
N LEU A 106 -3.55 -17.11 -14.40
CA LEU A 106 -3.21 -15.99 -13.52
C LEU A 106 -2.28 -16.46 -12.39
N ARG A 107 -2.54 -17.62 -11.78
CA ARG A 107 -1.67 -18.20 -10.73
C ARG A 107 -0.23 -18.40 -11.22
N ARG A 108 -0.07 -18.91 -12.45
CA ARG A 108 1.25 -19.03 -13.09
C ARG A 108 1.93 -17.68 -13.24
N GLN A 109 1.19 -16.65 -13.66
CA GLN A 109 1.74 -15.31 -13.79
C GLN A 109 2.15 -14.69 -12.44
N PHE A 110 1.40 -14.92 -11.37
CA PHE A 110 1.83 -14.56 -10.01
C PHE A 110 3.17 -15.22 -9.64
N ALA A 111 3.34 -16.51 -9.91
CA ALA A 111 4.60 -17.21 -9.67
C ALA A 111 5.76 -16.60 -10.46
N HIS A 112 5.54 -16.22 -11.73
CA HIS A 112 6.54 -15.54 -12.55
C HIS A 112 6.87 -14.13 -12.04
N CYS A 113 5.89 -13.36 -11.57
CA CYS A 113 6.12 -12.05 -10.96
C CYS A 113 6.97 -12.16 -9.68
N LYS A 114 6.69 -13.16 -8.82
CA LYS A 114 7.51 -13.46 -7.62
C LYS A 114 8.95 -13.82 -8.01
N ALA A 115 9.11 -14.72 -8.99
CA ALA A 115 10.42 -15.13 -9.49
C ALA A 115 11.21 -13.96 -10.08
N LEU A 116 10.55 -13.06 -10.83
CA LEU A 116 11.17 -11.85 -11.37
C LEU A 116 11.68 -10.92 -10.27
N CYS A 117 10.90 -10.71 -9.21
CA CYS A 117 11.30 -9.88 -8.08
C CYS A 117 12.51 -10.47 -7.35
N ALA A 118 12.49 -11.78 -7.09
CA ALA A 118 13.60 -12.49 -6.46
C ALA A 118 14.87 -12.39 -7.31
N ALA A 119 14.77 -12.61 -8.63
CA ALA A 119 15.90 -12.49 -9.56
C ALA A 119 16.48 -11.06 -9.60
N LEU A 120 15.67 -10.03 -9.35
CA LEU A 120 16.11 -8.63 -9.25
C LEU A 120 16.72 -8.26 -7.87
N GLY A 121 16.84 -9.23 -6.96
CA GLY A 121 17.36 -9.03 -5.61
C GLY A 121 16.39 -8.30 -4.68
N LEU A 122 15.08 -8.33 -4.97
CA LEU A 122 14.07 -7.68 -4.14
C LEU A 122 13.58 -8.63 -3.04
N SER A 123 13.31 -8.09 -1.86
CA SER A 123 12.66 -8.84 -0.78
C SER A 123 11.21 -9.14 -1.18
N VAL A 124 10.85 -10.42 -1.28
CA VAL A 124 9.50 -10.88 -1.66
C VAL A 124 8.80 -11.40 -0.41
N LEU A 125 7.63 -10.86 -0.10
CA LEU A 125 6.76 -11.36 0.96
C LEU A 125 5.54 -12.03 0.32
N ALA A 126 5.32 -13.28 0.73
CA ALA A 126 4.14 -14.05 0.37
C ALA A 126 3.87 -15.03 1.51
N HIS A 127 2.61 -15.22 1.88
CA HIS A 127 2.23 -16.15 2.94
C HIS A 127 0.91 -16.84 2.61
N ARG A 128 0.77 -18.08 3.10
CA ARG A 128 -0.39 -18.93 2.81
C ARG A 128 -1.63 -18.59 3.63
N GLU A 129 -1.46 -17.84 4.71
CA GLU A 129 -2.53 -17.50 5.63
C GLU A 129 -2.77 -15.99 5.74
N TYR A 130 -1.80 -15.16 5.38
CA TYR A 130 -1.86 -13.70 5.51
C TYR A 130 -1.90 -13.05 4.13
N GLU A 131 -2.65 -11.96 4.03
CA GLU A 131 -2.80 -11.20 2.80
C GLU A 131 -1.61 -10.24 2.59
N ALA A 132 -1.44 -9.74 1.38
CA ALA A 132 -0.37 -8.78 1.06
C ALA A 132 -0.40 -7.56 2.01
N ASP A 133 -1.60 -7.11 2.38
CA ASP A 133 -1.80 -5.97 3.28
C ASP A 133 -1.27 -6.23 4.69
N ASP A 134 -1.46 -7.45 5.20
CA ASP A 134 -0.95 -7.89 6.50
C ASP A 134 0.58 -7.99 6.50
N LEU A 135 1.15 -8.49 5.39
CA LEU A 135 2.59 -8.54 5.20
C LEU A 135 3.20 -7.13 5.12
N ILE A 136 2.52 -6.20 4.44
CA ILE A 136 2.91 -4.78 4.39
C ILE A 136 2.81 -4.13 5.77
N GLY A 137 1.70 -4.36 6.50
CA GLY A 137 1.49 -3.83 7.85
C GLY A 137 2.56 -4.30 8.82
N SER A 138 2.84 -5.59 8.81
CA SER A 138 3.86 -6.22 9.65
C SER A 138 5.28 -5.77 9.29
N ALA A 139 5.59 -5.66 8.00
CA ALA A 139 6.87 -5.12 7.53
C ALA A 139 7.06 -3.66 7.95
N LEU A 140 6.04 -2.82 7.79
CA LEU A 140 6.07 -1.41 8.21
C LEU A 140 6.26 -1.28 9.72
N HIS A 141 5.52 -2.06 10.50
CA HIS A 141 5.64 -2.08 11.95
C HIS A 141 7.06 -2.43 12.40
N SER A 142 7.64 -3.49 11.82
CA SER A 142 9.03 -3.90 12.09
C SER A 142 10.06 -2.85 11.64
N ALA A 143 9.84 -2.23 10.47
CA ALA A 143 10.75 -1.24 9.90
C ALA A 143 10.83 0.06 10.71
N ARG A 144 9.73 0.50 11.33
CA ARG A 144 9.71 1.68 12.20
C ARG A 144 10.62 1.53 13.42
N ALA A 145 10.66 0.34 14.02
CA ALA A 145 11.58 0.04 15.12
C ALA A 145 13.06 0.16 14.69
N ARG A 146 13.34 0.11 13.39
CA ARG A 146 14.66 0.28 12.78
C ARG A 146 14.92 1.70 12.27
N GLY A 147 14.03 2.65 12.56
CA GLY A 147 14.15 4.05 12.14
C GLY A 147 13.88 4.29 10.65
N LEU A 148 13.15 3.39 9.98
CA LEU A 148 12.71 3.57 8.60
C LEU A 148 11.29 4.16 8.57
N ARG A 149 11.00 4.98 7.56
CA ARG A 149 9.62 5.37 7.22
C ARG A 149 9.10 4.54 6.06
N GLY A 150 7.81 4.25 6.05
CA GLY A 150 7.13 3.56 4.98
C GLY A 150 6.75 4.47 3.82
N ILE A 151 6.98 3.99 2.60
CA ILE A 151 6.28 4.44 1.40
C ILE A 151 5.48 3.25 0.89
N ILE A 152 4.18 3.22 1.20
CA ILE A 152 3.27 2.17 0.75
C ILE A 152 2.85 2.49 -0.69
N VAL A 153 3.26 1.66 -1.64
CA VAL A 153 2.94 1.82 -3.07
C VAL A 153 1.69 1.01 -3.37
N SER A 154 0.53 1.56 -2.99
CA SER A 154 -0.79 1.00 -3.26
C SER A 154 -1.86 2.09 -3.33
N ALA A 155 -2.91 1.85 -4.12
CA ALA A 155 -4.11 2.68 -4.14
C ALA A 155 -5.18 2.17 -3.15
N ASP A 156 -4.96 1.04 -2.47
CA ASP A 156 -5.92 0.47 -1.54
C ASP A 156 -6.13 1.36 -0.31
N LYS A 157 -7.36 1.77 -0.07
CA LYS A 157 -7.71 2.65 1.06
C LYS A 157 -7.44 1.95 2.41
N ASP A 158 -7.45 0.62 2.46
CA ASP A 158 -7.36 -0.12 3.72
C ASP A 158 -5.99 0.05 4.36
N LEU A 159 -4.94 0.14 3.53
CA LEU A 159 -3.56 0.41 3.92
C LEU A 159 -3.38 1.82 4.53
N SER A 160 -4.31 2.75 4.33
CA SER A 160 -4.25 4.07 4.97
C SER A 160 -4.37 3.99 6.49
N GLN A 161 -4.88 2.87 7.04
CA GLN A 161 -4.89 2.64 8.49
C GLN A 161 -3.50 2.55 9.10
N LEU A 162 -2.52 2.19 8.28
CA LEU A 162 -1.14 1.98 8.72
C LEU A 162 -0.38 3.30 8.85
N LEU A 163 -0.80 4.39 8.22
CA LEU A 163 0.01 5.61 8.11
C LEU A 163 0.23 6.30 9.46
N PHE A 164 1.50 6.57 9.77
CA PHE A 164 1.92 7.34 10.94
C PHE A 164 2.81 8.53 10.52
N GLU A 165 3.51 9.13 11.48
CA GLU A 165 4.44 10.22 11.22
C GLU A 165 5.50 9.83 10.17
N HIS A 166 5.70 10.70 9.19
CA HIS A 166 6.64 10.55 8.06
C HIS A 166 6.32 9.46 7.02
N ASP A 167 5.34 8.60 7.27
CA ASP A 167 4.90 7.62 6.29
C ASP A 167 4.08 8.26 5.17
N GLU A 168 4.11 7.62 4.01
CA GLU A 168 3.34 8.02 2.85
C GLU A 168 2.70 6.80 2.21
N GLN A 169 1.48 6.97 1.71
CA GLN A 169 0.89 6.07 0.75
C GLN A 169 0.88 6.74 -0.64
N TRP A 170 1.09 5.92 -1.68
CA TRP A 170 1.26 6.36 -3.05
C TRP A 170 0.41 5.53 -4.01
N ASP A 171 -0.65 6.16 -4.53
CA ASP A 171 -1.31 5.71 -5.76
C ASP A 171 -0.37 6.00 -6.94
N TYR A 172 0.42 5.00 -7.31
CA TYR A 172 1.42 5.11 -8.37
C TYR A 172 0.78 5.45 -9.71
N ALA A 173 -0.38 4.85 -10.00
CA ALA A 173 -1.09 5.00 -11.26
C ALA A 173 -1.52 6.45 -11.52
N ARG A 174 -2.00 7.13 -10.48
CA ARG A 174 -2.41 8.55 -10.55
C ARG A 174 -1.29 9.51 -10.16
N ASN A 175 -0.14 8.99 -9.72
CA ASN A 175 0.96 9.74 -9.15
C ASN A 175 0.53 10.65 -7.98
N VAL A 176 -0.34 10.13 -7.11
CA VAL A 176 -0.87 10.89 -5.96
C VAL A 176 -0.35 10.28 -4.67
N ARG A 177 0.23 11.13 -3.80
CA ARG A 177 0.76 10.74 -2.49
C ARG A 177 0.02 11.42 -1.35
N TRP A 178 -0.07 10.75 -0.21
CA TRP A 178 -0.60 11.32 1.02
C TRP A 178 0.05 10.68 2.24
N GLY A 179 0.24 11.48 3.30
CA GLY A 179 0.55 10.97 4.63
C GLY A 179 -0.69 10.86 5.50
N MET A 180 -0.49 10.61 6.79
CA MET A 180 -1.55 10.49 7.81
C MET A 180 -2.56 11.65 7.78
N ASP A 181 -2.11 12.90 7.65
CA ASP A 181 -3.00 14.08 7.61
C ASP A 181 -3.91 14.10 6.37
N GLY A 182 -3.44 13.51 5.26
CA GLY A 182 -4.20 13.42 4.02
C GLY A 182 -5.35 12.41 4.08
N VAL A 183 -5.32 11.46 5.03
CA VAL A 183 -6.38 10.45 5.19
C VAL A 183 -7.71 11.10 5.54
N LYS A 184 -7.70 12.08 6.46
CA LYS A 184 -8.92 12.78 6.88
C LYS A 184 -9.59 13.54 5.73
N ALA A 185 -8.80 14.19 4.88
CA ALA A 185 -9.33 14.89 3.70
C ALA A 185 -9.98 13.91 2.69
N ARG A 186 -9.48 12.68 2.61
CA ARG A 186 -9.96 11.65 1.66
C ARG A 186 -11.17 10.87 2.17
N HIS A 187 -11.14 10.45 3.43
CA HIS A 187 -12.09 9.49 4.00
C HIS A 187 -12.97 10.09 5.09
N GLY A 188 -12.68 11.30 5.56
CA GLY A 188 -13.40 11.96 6.66
C GLY A 188 -12.97 11.49 8.06
N VAL A 189 -12.02 10.56 8.16
CA VAL A 189 -11.51 9.97 9.41
C VAL A 189 -9.99 9.97 9.46
N HIS A 190 -9.41 9.91 10.66
CA HIS A 190 -7.96 9.82 10.83
C HIS A 190 -7.45 8.42 10.45
N ALA A 191 -6.16 8.28 10.12
CA ALA A 191 -5.53 7.00 9.75
C ALA A 191 -5.88 5.87 10.74
N HIS A 192 -5.64 6.08 12.03
CA HIS A 192 -5.94 5.10 13.09
C HIS A 192 -7.42 4.72 13.22
N GLN A 193 -8.34 5.43 12.57
CA GLN A 193 -9.79 5.18 12.60
C GLN A 193 -10.28 4.44 11.34
N MET A 194 -9.41 4.15 10.36
CA MET A 194 -9.83 3.57 9.07
C MET A 194 -10.48 2.19 9.23
N ALA A 195 -9.93 1.31 10.08
CA ALA A 195 -10.52 0.00 10.35
C ALA A 195 -11.92 0.12 10.98
N ASP A 196 -12.08 0.98 12.00
CA ASP A 196 -13.37 1.28 12.63
C ASP A 196 -14.37 1.89 11.63
N TYR A 197 -13.89 2.76 10.76
CA TYR A 197 -14.70 3.40 9.73
C TYR A 197 -15.29 2.37 8.75
N LEU A 198 -14.46 1.47 8.24
CA LEU A 198 -14.89 0.38 7.36
C LEU A 198 -15.79 -0.63 8.10
N ALA A 199 -15.52 -0.88 9.38
CA ALA A 199 -16.37 -1.74 10.21
C ALA A 199 -17.80 -1.17 10.36
N LEU A 200 -17.90 0.15 10.48
CA LEU A 200 -19.18 0.84 10.61
C LEU A 200 -19.92 0.96 9.28
N CYS A 201 -19.24 1.41 8.21
CA CYS A 201 -19.90 1.69 6.93
C CYS A 201 -19.95 0.52 5.94
N GLY A 202 -19.19 -0.54 6.23
CA GLY A 202 -19.03 -1.70 5.36
C GLY A 202 -17.97 -1.50 4.28
N ASP A 203 -17.58 -2.63 3.71
CA ASP A 203 -16.75 -2.73 2.51
C ASP A 203 -17.33 -3.76 1.53
N ALA A 204 -17.92 -3.27 0.44
CA ALA A 204 -18.50 -4.14 -0.58
C ALA A 204 -17.44 -4.95 -1.35
N ILE A 205 -16.20 -4.47 -1.45
CA ILE A 205 -15.11 -5.16 -2.17
C ILE A 205 -14.74 -6.46 -1.43
N ASP A 206 -14.80 -6.41 -0.09
CA ASP A 206 -14.42 -7.52 0.80
C ASP A 206 -15.62 -8.27 1.39
N ASN A 207 -16.82 -7.96 0.90
CA ASN A 207 -18.08 -8.53 1.36
C ASN A 207 -18.32 -8.32 2.87
N ILE A 208 -17.97 -7.14 3.37
CA ILE A 208 -18.22 -6.71 4.75
C ILE A 208 -19.46 -5.80 4.74
N PRO A 209 -20.61 -6.22 5.31
CA PRO A 209 -21.86 -5.46 5.23
C PRO A 209 -21.85 -4.13 6.00
N GLY A 210 -21.02 -4.03 7.05
CA GLY A 210 -21.06 -2.92 8.00
C GLY A 210 -22.29 -2.98 8.92
N ILE A 211 -22.62 -1.84 9.53
CA ILE A 211 -23.78 -1.70 10.43
C ILE A 211 -24.95 -1.09 9.67
N THR A 212 -26.11 -1.76 9.75
CA THR A 212 -27.30 -1.32 9.01
C THR A 212 -27.70 0.10 9.37
N GLY A 213 -27.82 0.97 8.37
CA GLY A 213 -28.22 2.37 8.55
C GLY A 213 -27.06 3.31 8.92
N ILE A 214 -25.82 2.83 8.97
CA ILE A 214 -24.62 3.64 9.15
C ILE A 214 -23.82 3.62 7.85
N GLY A 215 -23.92 4.68 7.06
CA GLY A 215 -23.07 4.88 5.88
C GLY A 215 -21.82 5.68 6.19
N ALA A 216 -20.93 5.81 5.20
CA ALA A 216 -19.67 6.56 5.26
C ALA A 216 -19.75 7.90 6.02
N LYS A 217 -20.72 8.77 5.67
CA LYS A 217 -20.87 10.07 6.33
C LYS A 217 -21.20 9.95 7.81
N SER A 218 -22.11 9.04 8.17
CA SER A 218 -22.49 8.81 9.56
C SER A 218 -21.33 8.22 10.35
N ALA A 219 -20.63 7.23 9.79
CA ALA A 219 -19.43 6.64 10.40
C ALA A 219 -18.36 7.70 10.69
N ALA A 220 -18.06 8.58 9.73
CA ALA A 220 -17.10 9.67 9.92
C ALA A 220 -17.52 10.65 11.01
N VAL A 221 -18.81 11.04 11.09
CA VAL A 221 -19.32 11.92 12.15
C VAL A 221 -19.22 11.24 13.53
N LEU A 222 -19.57 9.96 13.62
CA LEU A 222 -19.49 9.20 14.87
C LEU A 222 -18.03 9.09 15.33
N LEU A 223 -17.10 8.73 14.46
CA LEU A 223 -15.69 8.60 14.80
C LEU A 223 -15.03 9.95 15.09
N ALA A 224 -15.46 11.03 14.45
CA ALA A 224 -15.01 12.38 14.80
C ALA A 224 -15.48 12.79 16.20
N HIS A 225 -16.65 12.31 16.67
CA HIS A 225 -17.19 12.62 17.99
C HIS A 225 -16.65 11.71 19.11
N PHE A 226 -16.65 10.39 18.89
CA PHE A 226 -16.31 9.40 19.90
C PHE A 226 -14.84 8.98 19.88
N GLY A 227 -14.12 9.20 18.78
CA GLY A 227 -12.70 8.87 18.63
C GLY A 227 -12.41 7.44 18.19
N SER A 228 -13.14 6.45 18.70
CA SER A 228 -12.99 5.03 18.32
C SER A 228 -14.31 4.27 18.37
N LEU A 229 -14.34 3.07 17.79
CA LEU A 229 -15.47 2.15 17.90
C LEU A 229 -15.73 1.74 19.36
N ASP A 230 -14.70 1.49 20.17
CA ASP A 230 -14.89 1.12 21.58
C ASP A 230 -15.56 2.25 22.37
N ALA A 231 -15.06 3.48 22.23
CA ALA A 231 -15.64 4.65 22.91
C ALA A 231 -17.07 4.93 22.44
N LEU A 232 -17.36 4.73 21.15
CA LEU A 232 -18.71 4.80 20.61
C LEU A 232 -19.64 3.76 21.25
N LEU A 233 -19.19 2.50 21.36
CA LEU A 233 -19.98 1.39 21.91
C LEU A 233 -20.17 1.47 23.43
N GLU A 234 -19.27 2.14 24.16
CA GLU A 234 -19.39 2.44 25.59
C GLU A 234 -20.37 3.58 25.87
N ARG A 235 -20.46 4.56 24.97
CA ARG A 235 -21.23 5.81 25.15
C ARG A 235 -22.45 5.89 24.22
N LEU A 236 -23.04 4.74 23.87
CA LEU A 236 -24.18 4.67 22.95
C LEU A 236 -25.41 5.48 23.39
N ASP A 237 -25.57 5.70 24.70
CA ASP A 237 -26.68 6.46 25.27
C ASP A 237 -26.57 7.98 24.98
N GLU A 238 -25.38 8.47 24.64
CA GLU A 238 -25.17 9.87 24.23
C GLU A 238 -25.57 10.09 22.77
N LEU A 239 -25.49 9.04 21.95
CA LEU A 239 -25.66 9.12 20.49
C LEU A 239 -27.01 9.73 20.07
N PRO A 240 -28.18 9.37 20.66
CA PRO A 240 -29.47 9.97 20.32
C PRO A 240 -29.53 11.49 20.45
N PHE A 241 -28.67 12.09 21.29
CA PHE A 241 -28.63 13.54 21.53
C PHE A 241 -27.73 14.30 20.55
N LEU A 242 -26.97 13.58 19.72
CA LEU A 242 -26.17 14.20 18.66
C LEU A 242 -27.09 14.84 17.62
N ARG A 243 -26.64 15.98 17.07
CA ARG A 243 -27.27 16.65 15.93
C ARG A 243 -26.98 15.91 14.62
N LEU A 244 -27.36 14.63 14.57
CA LEU A 244 -27.18 13.73 13.44
C LEU A 244 -28.52 13.09 13.08
N ARG A 245 -28.93 13.20 11.81
CA ARG A 245 -30.18 12.61 11.34
C ARG A 245 -30.17 11.09 11.54
N GLY A 246 -31.17 10.57 12.23
CA GLY A 246 -31.29 9.13 12.50
C GLY A 246 -30.45 8.64 13.68
N ALA A 247 -29.86 9.54 14.47
CA ALA A 247 -29.05 9.21 15.65
C ALA A 247 -29.70 8.15 16.56
N ALA A 248 -30.94 8.36 17.01
CA ALA A 248 -31.63 7.41 17.88
C ALA A 248 -31.73 5.99 17.26
N GLN A 249 -31.97 5.90 15.95
CA GLN A 249 -32.03 4.62 15.24
C GLN A 249 -30.64 3.98 15.12
N MET A 250 -29.58 4.78 14.86
CA MET A 250 -28.20 4.28 14.82
C MET A 250 -27.78 3.72 16.18
N ALA A 251 -28.15 4.37 17.28
CA ALA A 251 -27.89 3.88 18.63
C ALA A 251 -28.55 2.50 18.86
N LEU A 252 -29.81 2.35 18.42
CA LEU A 252 -30.50 1.07 18.48
C LEU A 252 -29.77 0.00 17.65
N ARG A 253 -29.41 0.31 16.40
CA ARG A 253 -28.70 -0.62 15.49
C ARG A 253 -27.34 -1.02 16.03
N LEU A 254 -26.57 -0.10 16.61
CA LEU A 254 -25.28 -0.41 17.22
C LEU A 254 -25.42 -1.28 18.47
N ARG A 255 -26.49 -1.11 19.28
CA ARG A 255 -26.77 -2.04 20.38
C ARG A 255 -27.12 -3.44 19.85
N GLU A 256 -27.99 -3.52 18.85
CA GLU A 256 -28.44 -4.79 18.24
C GLU A 256 -27.30 -5.52 17.51
N GLN A 257 -26.40 -4.78 16.86
CA GLN A 257 -25.34 -5.31 15.99
C GLN A 257 -23.94 -5.11 16.59
N ARG A 258 -23.84 -5.01 17.93
CA ARG A 258 -22.57 -4.78 18.64
C ARG A 258 -21.50 -5.80 18.25
N GLU A 259 -21.85 -7.09 18.31
CA GLU A 259 -20.92 -8.18 17.98
C GLU A 259 -20.52 -8.14 16.51
N HIS A 260 -21.42 -7.77 15.61
CA HIS A 260 -21.07 -7.56 14.20
C HIS A 260 -20.09 -6.40 14.03
N ALA A 261 -20.27 -5.29 14.74
CA ALA A 261 -19.33 -4.16 14.65
C ALA A 261 -17.91 -4.57 15.06
N LEU A 262 -17.79 -5.36 16.14
CA LEU A 262 -16.51 -5.89 16.61
C LEU A 262 -15.92 -6.90 15.61
N LEU A 263 -16.74 -7.79 15.06
CA LEU A 263 -16.33 -8.73 14.01
C LEU A 263 -15.84 -8.00 12.75
N TRP A 264 -16.58 -7.00 12.28
CA TRP A 264 -16.19 -6.21 11.11
C TRP A 264 -14.88 -5.46 11.36
N ARG A 265 -14.68 -4.90 12.56
CA ARG A 265 -13.40 -4.30 12.93
C ARG A 265 -12.27 -5.32 12.90
N GLN A 266 -12.50 -6.54 13.38
CA GLN A 266 -11.50 -7.61 13.33
C GLN A 266 -11.11 -7.95 11.88
N LEU A 267 -12.07 -8.00 10.96
CA LEU A 267 -11.81 -8.25 9.54
C LEU A 267 -11.10 -7.07 8.86
N THR A 268 -11.48 -5.82 9.15
CA THR A 268 -10.90 -4.62 8.50
C THR A 268 -9.55 -4.21 9.08
N THR A 269 -9.18 -4.73 10.24
CA THR A 269 -7.87 -4.45 10.86
C THR A 269 -6.78 -5.26 10.15
N ILE A 270 -5.73 -4.57 9.73
CA ILE A 270 -4.53 -5.19 9.15
C ILE A 270 -3.65 -5.73 10.27
N ALA A 271 -3.17 -6.97 10.12
CA ALA A 271 -2.25 -7.57 11.08
C ALA A 271 -0.87 -6.90 11.02
N LEU A 272 -0.25 -6.76 12.19
CA LEU A 272 1.08 -6.11 12.35
C LEU A 272 2.16 -7.09 12.82
N ASP A 273 1.81 -8.37 12.96
CA ASP A 273 2.60 -9.46 13.53
C ASP A 273 2.61 -10.71 12.63
N ALA A 274 2.24 -10.58 11.35
CA ALA A 274 2.38 -11.65 10.39
C ALA A 274 3.86 -12.09 10.28
N PRO A 275 4.13 -13.39 10.16
CA PRO A 275 5.50 -13.90 10.03
C PRO A 275 6.13 -13.39 8.73
N LEU A 276 7.22 -12.64 8.87
CA LEU A 276 7.98 -12.12 7.74
C LEU A 276 9.15 -13.05 7.44
N GLU A 277 9.06 -13.83 6.36
CA GLU A 277 10.16 -14.66 5.85
C GLU A 277 11.19 -13.80 5.11
N LEU A 278 11.86 -12.90 5.85
CA LEU A 278 12.88 -12.02 5.27
C LEU A 278 14.17 -12.79 4.97
N THR A 279 14.81 -12.41 3.86
CA THR A 279 16.17 -12.85 3.53
C THR A 279 17.20 -12.23 4.49
N GLU A 280 18.45 -12.69 4.42
CA GLU A 280 19.56 -12.12 5.20
C GLU A 280 19.73 -10.60 5.00
N SER A 281 19.43 -10.09 3.79
CA SER A 281 19.47 -8.66 3.48
C SER A 281 18.31 -7.87 4.13
N GLY A 282 17.33 -8.55 4.71
CA GLY A 282 16.16 -7.96 5.33
C GLY A 282 15.33 -7.18 4.31
N PHE A 283 15.22 -5.87 4.55
CA PHE A 283 14.55 -4.94 3.64
C PHE A 283 15.48 -4.32 2.61
N THR A 284 16.80 -4.53 2.75
CA THR A 284 17.80 -4.00 1.83
C THR A 284 17.77 -4.80 0.54
N ARG A 285 17.81 -4.10 -0.59
CA ARG A 285 17.93 -4.72 -1.90
C ARG A 285 19.22 -5.53 -1.99
N ALA A 286 19.10 -6.82 -2.29
CA ALA A 286 20.21 -7.73 -2.51
C ALA A 286 20.79 -7.57 -3.93
N PRO A 287 22.01 -8.09 -4.18
CA PRO A 287 22.49 -8.28 -5.54
C PRO A 287 21.51 -9.16 -6.34
N ALA A 288 21.32 -8.83 -7.61
CA ALA A 288 20.44 -9.58 -8.50
C ALA A 288 21.09 -10.87 -9.00
N ASP A 289 20.28 -11.91 -9.18
CA ASP A 289 20.67 -13.16 -9.84
C ASP A 289 20.51 -12.99 -11.35
N THR A 290 21.64 -12.70 -12.02
CA THR A 290 21.64 -12.39 -13.46
C THR A 290 21.36 -13.63 -14.31
N ASP A 291 21.71 -14.83 -13.84
CA ASP A 291 21.47 -16.08 -14.56
C ASP A 291 19.98 -16.44 -14.50
N MET A 292 19.38 -16.38 -13.32
CA MET A 292 17.94 -16.55 -13.14
C MET A 292 17.16 -15.50 -13.95
N LEU A 293 17.57 -14.24 -13.89
CA LEU A 293 16.93 -13.16 -14.63
C LEU A 293 17.00 -13.38 -16.15
N THR A 294 18.14 -13.85 -16.65
CA THR A 294 18.33 -14.18 -18.06
C THR A 294 17.42 -15.32 -18.49
N GLY A 295 17.38 -16.42 -17.72
CA GLY A 295 16.50 -17.55 -17.99
C GLY A 295 15.01 -17.17 -17.97
N LEU A 296 14.59 -16.33 -17.02
CA LEU A 296 13.23 -15.78 -16.99
C LEU A 296 12.93 -14.93 -18.23
N CYS A 297 13.88 -14.10 -18.68
CA CYS A 297 13.68 -13.30 -19.89
C CYS A 297 13.46 -14.14 -21.14
N ASP A 298 14.21 -15.23 -21.28
CA ASP A 298 14.08 -16.13 -22.42
C ASP A 298 12.77 -16.92 -22.35
N SER A 299 12.42 -17.44 -21.16
CA SER A 299 11.18 -18.19 -20.94
C SER A 299 9.92 -17.34 -21.16
N LEU A 300 9.90 -16.12 -20.62
CA LEU A 300 8.77 -15.18 -20.70
C LEU A 300 8.74 -14.36 -21.99
N ARG A 301 9.72 -14.58 -22.88
CA ARG A 301 9.88 -13.87 -24.16
C ARG A 301 9.88 -12.35 -24.00
N PHE A 302 10.60 -11.84 -23.00
CA PHE A 302 10.75 -10.39 -22.83
C PHE A 302 11.47 -9.78 -24.05
N GLY A 303 10.86 -8.76 -24.65
CA GLY A 303 11.45 -8.05 -25.79
C GLY A 303 12.79 -7.39 -25.43
N PRO A 304 13.63 -7.06 -26.44
CA PRO A 304 14.99 -6.57 -26.23
C PRO A 304 15.09 -5.34 -25.31
N LEU A 305 14.13 -4.43 -25.40
CA LEU A 305 14.09 -3.23 -24.57
C LEU A 305 13.86 -3.56 -23.08
N THR A 306 12.84 -4.37 -22.78
CA THR A 306 12.53 -4.79 -21.39
C THR A 306 13.66 -5.59 -20.80
N ARG A 307 14.23 -6.53 -21.56
CA ARG A 307 15.40 -7.32 -21.13
C ARG A 307 16.58 -6.41 -20.76
N ARG A 308 16.90 -5.42 -21.59
CA ARG A 308 17.97 -4.45 -21.30
C ARG A 308 17.69 -3.67 -20.02
N ARG A 309 16.45 -3.22 -19.80
CA ARG A 309 16.07 -2.49 -18.58
C ARG A 309 16.16 -3.37 -17.33
N LEU A 310 15.73 -4.63 -17.40
CA LEU A 310 15.86 -5.61 -16.32
C LEU A 310 17.32 -5.84 -15.93
N LEU A 311 18.20 -6.06 -16.92
CA LEU A 311 19.64 -6.21 -16.69
C LEU A 311 20.30 -4.91 -16.19
N ALA A 312 19.83 -3.74 -16.63
CA ALA A 312 20.31 -2.47 -16.10
C ALA A 312 19.87 -2.26 -14.65
N ALA A 313 18.67 -2.72 -14.28
CA ALA A 313 18.20 -2.69 -12.91
C ALA A 313 18.93 -3.70 -12.02
N SER A 314 19.44 -4.82 -12.57
CA SER A 314 20.10 -5.90 -11.84
C SER A 314 21.51 -5.54 -11.37
N GLY A 315 22.22 -4.67 -12.10
CA GLY A 315 23.50 -4.10 -11.68
C GLY A 315 23.31 -2.72 -11.05
N GLY A 316 24.02 -2.42 -9.96
CA GLY A 316 24.13 -1.08 -9.39
C GLY A 316 24.84 -0.05 -10.31
N ALA A 317 24.68 -0.16 -11.63
CA ALA A 317 25.04 0.90 -12.53
C ALA A 317 24.14 2.10 -12.22
N VAL A 318 24.76 3.19 -11.80
CA VAL A 318 24.12 4.51 -11.78
C VAL A 318 23.59 4.73 -13.20
N LEU A 319 22.29 4.55 -13.39
CA LEU A 319 21.61 5.01 -14.58
C LEU A 319 21.97 6.50 -14.72
N PRO A 320 22.42 6.97 -15.89
CA PRO A 320 22.70 8.38 -16.08
C PRO A 320 21.46 9.20 -15.65
N PRO A 321 21.65 10.40 -15.08
CA PRO A 321 20.51 11.23 -14.72
C PRO A 321 19.61 11.40 -15.95
N PRO A 322 18.28 11.49 -15.77
CA PRO A 322 17.39 11.77 -16.88
C PRO A 322 17.90 13.04 -17.59
N PRO A 323 17.80 13.11 -18.95
CA PRO A 323 18.14 14.34 -19.63
C PRO A 323 17.37 15.47 -18.97
N ALA A 324 18.08 16.53 -18.60
CA ALA A 324 17.45 17.71 -18.01
C ALA A 324 16.28 18.10 -18.92
N THR A 325 15.06 18.03 -18.39
CA THR A 325 13.90 18.53 -19.07
C THR A 325 14.21 19.99 -19.38
N LEU A 326 14.51 20.30 -20.64
CA LEU A 326 14.53 21.68 -21.09
C LEU A 326 13.17 22.20 -20.67
N SER A 327 13.19 23.20 -19.79
CA SER A 327 12.02 24.00 -19.46
C SER A 327 11.48 24.51 -20.79
N GLN A 328 10.53 23.76 -21.34
CA GLN A 328 9.60 24.28 -22.33
C GLN A 328 8.83 25.32 -21.53
N GLY A 329 9.25 26.57 -21.69
CA GLY A 329 8.50 27.71 -21.20
C GLY A 329 7.06 27.64 -21.71
N PRO A 330 6.15 28.42 -21.10
CA PRO A 330 4.76 28.42 -21.53
C PRO A 330 4.71 28.91 -22.98
N PHE A 331 4.35 28.02 -23.90
CA PHE A 331 4.00 28.39 -25.26
C PHE A 331 2.51 28.82 -25.30
N PRO A 332 2.15 29.71 -26.24
CA PRO A 332 1.19 30.80 -26.07
C PRO A 332 -0.28 30.42 -25.95
#